data_AF-A0A8K0P2M9-F1
#
_entry.id   AF-A0A8K0P2M9-F1
#
_cell.length_a   1.000
_cell.length_b   1.000
_cell.length_c   1.000
_cell.angle_alpha   90.00
_cell.angle_beta   90.00
_cell.angle_gamma   90.00
#
_symmetry.space_group_name_H-M   'P 1'
#
loop_
_entity.id
_entity.type
_entity.pdbx_description
1 polymer ?
#
loop_
_entity_poly.entity_id
_entity_poly.type
_entity_poly.pdbx_seq_one_letter_code
_entity_poly.pdbx_strand_id
1 'polypeptide(L)'
;MRNITGSFQSGQLIAIMGPSGAGKSSLLDILTGYKTTGVDGLVCVNGEERDLAEFRRLSCYIMQEDRLQGLLTVAENMAVAAELKLGNNVPHEDKEAIV
;
A
#
# COMPACT_ATOMS: atom_id res chain seq x y z
N MET A 1 -18.45 2.15 -9.84
CA MET A 1 -17.91 3.51 -9.64
C MET A 1 -17.89 4.20 -10.99
N ARG A 2 -18.29 5.47 -11.09
CA ARG A 2 -18.34 6.22 -12.35
C ARG A 2 -17.89 7.65 -12.09
N ASN A 3 -17.04 8.20 -12.96
CA ASN A 3 -16.62 9.61 -12.97
C ASN A 3 -16.06 10.12 -11.63
N ILE A 4 -15.12 9.37 -11.03
CA ILE A 4 -14.42 9.83 -9.82
C ILE A 4 -13.24 10.68 -10.25
N THR A 5 -13.10 11.86 -9.64
CA THR A 5 -11.94 12.74 -9.77
C THR A 5 -11.49 13.21 -8.39
N GLY A 6 -10.20 13.47 -8.22
CA GLY A 6 -9.65 13.91 -6.95
C GLY A 6 -8.14 14.08 -7.03
N SER A 7 -7.58 14.78 -6.05
CA SER A 7 -6.13 14.90 -5.88
C SER A 7 -5.78 14.76 -4.41
N PHE A 8 -4.62 14.18 -4.13
CA PHE A 8 -4.08 13.99 -2.79
C PHE A 8 -2.77 14.76 -2.71
N GLN A 9 -2.63 15.66 -1.73
CA GLN A 9 -1.43 16.48 -1.59
C GLN A 9 -0.53 15.94 -0.47
N SER A 10 0.78 16.11 -0.64
CA SER A 10 1.75 15.74 0.39
C SER A 10 1.48 16.48 1.70
N GLY A 11 1.69 15.81 2.84
CA GLY A 11 1.48 16.36 4.17
C GLY A 11 0.01 16.42 4.63
N GLN A 12 -0.93 15.88 3.85
CA GLN A 12 -2.35 15.85 4.21
C GLN A 12 -2.81 14.45 4.63
N LEU A 13 -3.65 14.40 5.67
CA LEU A 13 -4.44 13.23 6.02
C LEU A 13 -5.77 13.30 5.27
N ILE A 14 -6.08 12.29 4.47
CA ILE A 14 -7.27 12.26 3.63
C ILE A 14 -8.15 11.07 4.03
N ALA A 15 -9.43 11.35 4.27
CA ALA A 15 -10.43 10.35 4.66
C ALA A 15 -11.42 10.10 3.51
N ILE A 16 -11.60 8.83 3.14
CA ILE A 16 -12.62 8.40 2.18
C ILE A 16 -13.77 7.77 2.98
N MET A 17 -14.93 8.44 3.01
CA MET A 17 -16.08 8.03 3.80
C MET A 17 -17.29 7.66 2.93
N GLY A 18 -18.15 6.78 3.43
CA GLY A 18 -19.35 6.33 2.74
C GLY A 18 -19.89 5.01 3.30
N PRO A 19 -21.14 4.63 2.97
CA PRO A 19 -21.77 3.42 3.49
C PRO A 19 -21.04 2.14 3.07
N SER A 20 -21.33 1.02 3.73
CA SER A 20 -20.81 -0.29 3.31
C SER A 20 -21.23 -0.58 1.86
N GLY A 21 -20.33 -1.16 1.06
CA GLY A 21 -20.57 -1.41 -0.35
C GLY A 21 -20.45 -0.19 -1.29
N ALA A 22 -20.16 1.01 -0.78
CA ALA A 22 -19.97 2.21 -1.63
C ALA A 22 -18.74 2.15 -2.56
N GLY A 23 -17.89 1.13 -2.43
CA GLY A 23 -16.69 0.95 -3.26
C GLY A 23 -15.42 1.60 -2.70
N LYS A 24 -15.36 1.95 -1.41
CA LYS A 24 -14.18 2.57 -0.77
C LYS A 24 -12.92 1.71 -0.88
N SER A 25 -13.00 0.46 -0.44
CA SER A 25 -11.87 -0.49 -0.55
C SER A 25 -11.50 -0.73 -2.00
N SER A 26 -12.50 -0.84 -2.89
CA SER A 26 -12.26 -0.97 -4.33
C SER A 26 -11.57 0.26 -4.95
N LEU A 27 -11.87 1.48 -4.49
CA LEU A 27 -11.17 2.70 -4.91
C LEU A 27 -9.71 2.65 -4.44
N LEU A 28 -9.46 2.23 -3.19
CA LEU A 28 -8.10 2.06 -2.68
C LEU A 28 -7.33 0.98 -3.45
N ASP A 29 -7.94 -0.14 -3.81
CA ASP A 29 -7.32 -1.18 -4.63
C ASP A 29 -6.92 -0.67 -6.01
N ILE A 30 -7.73 0.21 -6.60
CA ILE A 30 -7.43 0.86 -7.89
C ILE A 30 -6.27 1.85 -7.73
N LEU A 31 -6.31 2.71 -6.72
CA LEU A 31 -5.27 3.71 -6.44
C LEU A 31 -3.93 3.09 -6.05
N THR A 32 -3.94 1.90 -5.47
CA THR A 32 -2.73 1.16 -5.09
C THR A 32 -2.21 0.24 -6.21
N GLY A 33 -3.04 -0.01 -7.24
CA GLY A 33 -2.68 -0.88 -8.35
C GLY A 33 -2.80 -2.37 -8.03
N TYR A 34 -3.57 -2.72 -7.00
CA TYR A 34 -4.03 -4.10 -6.75
C TYR A 34 -5.12 -4.52 -7.73
N LYS A 35 -5.95 -3.56 -8.16
CA LYS A 35 -6.97 -3.76 -9.20
C LYS A 35 -6.71 -2.85 -10.40
N THR A 36 -6.36 -3.45 -11.53
CA THR A 36 -6.09 -2.74 -12.80
C THR A 36 -7.06 -3.14 -13.91
N THR A 37 -7.75 -4.27 -13.77
CA THR A 37 -8.67 -4.78 -14.78
C THR A 37 -10.06 -4.15 -14.64
N GLY A 38 -10.66 -3.78 -15.78
CA GLY A 38 -11.97 -3.14 -15.82
C GLY A 38 -11.98 -1.73 -15.20
N VAL A 39 -10.83 -1.04 -15.28
CA VAL A 39 -10.65 0.34 -14.82
C VAL A 39 -10.32 1.20 -16.03
N ASP A 40 -11.15 2.20 -16.29
CA ASP A 40 -10.90 3.23 -17.28
C ASP A 40 -10.62 4.56 -16.59
N GLY A 41 -9.63 5.30 -17.07
CA GLY A 41 -9.22 6.59 -16.53
C GLY A 41 -7.70 6.70 -16.37
N LEU A 42 -7.26 7.81 -15.77
CA LEU A 42 -5.86 8.12 -15.57
C LEU A 42 -5.58 8.31 -14.07
N VAL A 43 -4.52 7.67 -13.58
CA VAL A 43 -3.99 7.88 -12.23
C VAL A 43 -2.59 8.45 -12.37
N CYS A 44 -2.36 9.63 -11.81
CA CYS A 44 -1.07 10.30 -11.84
C CYS A 44 -0.42 10.33 -10.46
N VAL A 45 0.91 10.28 -10.42
CA VAL A 45 1.74 10.44 -9.23
C VAL A 45 2.74 11.55 -9.54
N ASN A 46 2.72 12.63 -8.74
CA ASN A 46 3.58 13.81 -8.94
C ASN A 46 3.49 14.44 -10.35
N GLY A 47 2.33 14.33 -11.01
CA GLY A 47 2.08 14.91 -12.34
C GLY A 47 2.36 13.97 -13.52
N GLU A 48 2.95 12.81 -13.29
CA GLU A 48 3.23 11.81 -14.31
C GLU A 48 2.25 10.63 -14.23
N GLU A 49 2.01 9.94 -15.35
CA GLU A 49 1.21 8.72 -15.36
C GLU A 49 1.86 7.67 -14.46
N ARG A 50 1.05 7.03 -13.60
CA ARG A 50 1.56 6.12 -12.58
C ARG A 50 2.24 4.89 -13.20
N ASP A 51 3.55 4.78 -13.01
CA ASP A 51 4.26 3.51 -13.13
C ASP A 51 3.96 2.62 -11.92
N LEU A 52 3.38 1.43 -12.16
CA LEU A 52 2.98 0.52 -11.07
C LEU A 52 4.18 -0.09 -10.32
N ALA A 53 5.30 -0.34 -11.00
CA ALA A 53 6.48 -0.94 -10.39
C ALA A 53 7.18 0.07 -9.47
N GLU A 54 7.33 1.31 -9.93
CA GLU A 54 7.90 2.39 -9.11
C GLU A 54 6.95 2.77 -7.97
N PHE A 55 5.66 2.92 -8.25
CA PHE A 55 4.67 3.29 -7.25
C PHE A 55 4.63 2.28 -6.09
N ARG A 56 4.73 0.98 -6.37
CA ARG A 56 4.77 -0.06 -5.32
C ARG A 56 6.03 0.00 -4.45
N ARG A 57 7.14 0.56 -4.95
CA ARG A 57 8.36 0.77 -4.15
C ARG A 57 8.25 2.00 -3.25
N LEU A 58 7.48 3.01 -3.66
CA LEU A 58 7.32 4.28 -2.95
C LEU A 58 6.12 4.34 -2.02
N SER A 59 5.16 3.42 -2.16
CA SER A 59 3.91 3.39 -1.40
C SER A 59 3.79 2.15 -0.53
N CYS A 60 2.93 2.23 0.48
CA CYS A 60 2.55 1.11 1.33
C CYS A 60 1.02 0.99 1.30
N TYR A 61 0.51 -0.23 1.18
CA TYR A 61 -0.92 -0.51 1.28
C TYR A 61 -1.19 -1.52 2.38
N ILE A 62 -2.06 -1.15 3.31
CA ILE A 62 -2.51 -2.01 4.40
C ILE A 62 -3.90 -2.52 4.02
N MET A 63 -4.04 -3.85 3.91
CA MET A 63 -5.29 -4.49 3.56
C MET A 63 -6.29 -4.44 4.72
N GLN A 64 -7.57 -4.62 4.40
CA GLN A 64 -8.65 -4.69 5.40
C GLN A 64 -8.50 -5.91 6.32
N GLU A 65 -8.01 -7.03 5.79
CA GLU A 65 -7.70 -8.25 6.54
C GLU A 65 -6.19 -8.39 6.66
N ASP A 66 -5.69 -8.56 7.89
CA ASP A 66 -4.30 -8.84 8.15
C ASP A 66 -3.96 -10.32 7.88
N ARG A 67 -2.75 -10.57 7.40
CA ARG A 67 -2.24 -11.91 7.09
C ARG A 67 -1.03 -12.25 7.95
N LEU A 68 -1.17 -12.08 9.26
CA LEU A 68 -0.12 -12.37 10.24
C LEU A 68 -0.01 -13.88 10.50
N GLN A 69 1.18 -14.34 10.89
CA GLN A 69 1.40 -15.72 11.33
C GLN A 69 1.05 -15.83 12.81
N GLY A 70 -0.11 -16.42 13.11
CA GLY A 70 -0.63 -16.53 14.49
C GLY A 70 0.18 -17.45 15.41
N LEU A 71 1.12 -18.22 14.87
CA LEU A 71 2.05 -19.06 15.65
C LEU A 71 3.37 -18.34 15.98
N LEU A 72 3.57 -17.13 15.47
CA LEU A 72 4.75 -16.32 15.73
C LEU A 72 4.39 -15.17 16.67
N THR A 73 5.35 -14.78 17.51
CA THR A 73 5.29 -13.54 18.29
C THR A 73 5.30 -12.31 17.38
N VAL A 74 5.00 -11.14 17.95
CA VAL A 74 5.06 -9.87 17.22
C VAL A 74 6.47 -9.61 16.70
N ALA A 75 7.49 -9.81 17.54
CA ALA A 75 8.89 -9.61 17.18
C ALA A 75 9.31 -10.55 16.03
N GLU A 76 8.90 -11.82 16.05
CA GLU A 76 9.19 -12.77 14.98
C GLU A 76 8.49 -12.40 13.67
N ASN A 77 7.22 -11.99 13.69
CA ASN A 77 6.53 -11.51 12.49
C ASN A 77 7.24 -10.29 11.89
N MET A 78 7.67 -9.33 12.73
CA MET A 78 8.38 -8.14 12.30
C MET A 78 9.77 -8.46 11.76
N ALA A 79 10.52 -9.36 12.39
CA ALA A 79 11.82 -9.81 11.92
C ALA A 79 11.73 -10.46 10.53
N VAL A 80 10.75 -11.34 10.32
CA VAL A 80 10.49 -11.95 9.00
C VAL A 80 10.16 -10.87 7.95
N ALA A 81 9.32 -9.90 8.30
CA ALA A 81 8.97 -8.81 7.39
C ALA A 81 10.18 -7.92 7.04
N ALA A 82 11.01 -7.58 8.03
CA ALA A 82 12.23 -6.78 7.84
C ALA A 82 13.24 -7.51 6.95
N GLU A 83 13.47 -8.80 7.20
CA GLU A 83 14.41 -9.63 6.43
C GLU A 83 14.03 -9.68 4.94
N LEU A 84 12.74 -9.90 4.66
CA LEU A 84 12.21 -9.95 3.29
C LEU A 84 12.21 -8.58 2.59
N LYS A 85 12.00 -7.49 3.34
CA LYS A 85 11.86 -6.14 2.75
C LYS A 85 13.21 -5.45 2.51
N LEU A 86 14.17 -5.62 3.40
CA LEU A 86 15.46 -4.90 3.37
C LEU A 86 16.52 -5.61 2.51
N GLY A 87 16.35 -6.91 2.27
CA GLY A 87 17.24 -7.71 1.42
C GLY A 87 18.61 -7.98 2.04
N ASN A 88 19.45 -8.74 1.35
CA ASN A 88 20.72 -9.28 1.91
C ASN A 88 21.86 -8.25 2.01
N ASN A 89 21.68 -7.07 1.44
CA ASN A 89 22.72 -6.02 1.44
C ASN A 89 22.72 -5.19 2.72
N VAL A 90 21.68 -5.32 3.56
CA VAL A 90 21.59 -4.66 4.86
C VAL A 90 22.12 -5.64 5.92
N PRO A 91 23.08 -5.26 6.78
CA PRO A 91 23.56 -6.08 7.89
C PRO A 91 22.43 -6.54 8.80
N HIS A 92 22.56 -7.73 9.39
CA HIS A 92 21.52 -8.29 10.27
C HIS A 92 21.25 -7.39 11.48
N GLU A 93 22.30 -6.84 12.09
CA GLU A 93 22.19 -5.91 13.23
C GLU A 93 21.35 -4.67 12.88
N ASP A 94 21.53 -4.11 11.67
CA ASP A 94 20.75 -2.95 11.22
C ASP A 94 19.28 -3.31 10.98
N LYS A 95 18.98 -4.56 10.59
CA LYS A 95 17.59 -5.03 10.42
C LYS A 95 16.91 -5.26 11.76
N GLU A 96 17.62 -5.85 12.73
CA GLU A 96 17.12 -6.04 14.09
C GLU A 96 16.83 -4.70 14.77
N ALA A 97 17.63 -3.65 14.52
CA ALA A 97 17.42 -2.33 15.10
C ALA A 97 16.13 -1.62 14.62
N ILE A 98 15.51 -2.09 13.52
CA ILE A 98 14.27 -1.52 12.97
C ILE A 98 13.03 -2.22 13.55
N VAL A 99 13.20 -3.40 14.17
CA VAL A 99 12.14 -4.23 14.75
C VAL A 99 11.91 -3.86 16.22
#